data_AF-G5SD34-F1
#
_entry.id   AF-G5SD34-F1
#
_cell.length_a   1.000
_cell.length_b   1.000
_cell.length_c   1.000
_cell.angle_alpha   90.00
_cell.angle_beta   90.00
_cell.angle_gamma   90.00
#
_symmetry.space_group_name_H-M   'P 1'
#
loop_
_entity.id
_entity.type
_entity.pdbx_description
1 polymer ?
#
loop_
_entity_poly.entity_id
_entity_poly.type
_entity_poly.pdbx_seq_one_letter_code
_entity_poly.pdbx_strand_id
1 'polypeptide(L)'
;MASPLSLLIGLRFSRGRRRGGMVSLISVISTIGIALGVAVLIVGLSAMNGFERELNNRILAVVPHGEIEAVNQPWTNWREALAKVQKVPGIAAAAP
;
A
#
# COMPACT_ATOMS: atom_id res chain seq x y z
N MET A 1 -16.46 20.00 21.85
CA MET A 1 -16.92 20.08 20.45
C MET A 1 -18.30 19.45 20.38
N ALA A 2 -19.34 20.27 20.17
CA ALA A 2 -20.71 19.77 20.13
C ALA A 2 -20.88 18.81 18.95
N SER A 3 -21.36 17.59 19.20
CA SER A 3 -21.72 16.67 18.12
C SER A 3 -22.70 17.37 17.17
N PRO A 4 -22.47 17.36 15.85
CA PRO A 4 -23.34 18.04 14.92
C PRO A 4 -24.76 17.45 15.05
N LEU A 5 -25.74 18.32 15.29
CA LEU A 5 -27.13 17.93 15.50
C LEU A 5 -27.67 17.04 14.36
N SER A 6 -27.19 17.25 13.13
CA SER A 6 -27.51 16.42 11.96
C SER A 6 -27.13 14.95 12.14
N LEU A 7 -25.97 14.67 12.74
CA LEU A 7 -25.46 13.30 12.93
C LEU A 7 -26.21 12.58 14.05
N LEU A 8 -26.57 13.30 15.13
CA LEU A 8 -27.42 12.77 16.19
C LEU A 8 -28.84 12.45 15.69
N ILE A 9 -29.42 13.32 14.87
CA ILE A 9 -30.74 13.12 14.27
C ILE A 9 -30.68 11.95 13.29
N GLY A 10 -29.66 11.88 12.44
CA GLY A 10 -29.45 10.77 11.50
C GLY A 10 -29.29 9.41 12.18
N LEU A 11 -28.47 9.32 13.23
CA LEU A 11 -28.31 8.10 14.03
C LEU A 11 -29.60 7.70 14.75
N ARG A 12 -30.36 8.67 15.29
CA ARG A 12 -31.65 8.41 15.91
C ARG A 12 -32.67 7.90 14.90
N PHE A 13 -32.68 8.41 13.67
CA PHE A 13 -33.57 7.93 12.61
C PHE A 13 -33.17 6.54 12.10
N SER A 14 -31.87 6.28 12.02
CA SER A 14 -31.33 4.96 11.68
C SER A 14 -31.68 3.89 12.72
N ARG A 15 -31.52 4.18 14.02
CA ARG A 15 -31.89 3.28 15.14
C ARG A 15 -33.38 3.27 15.47
N GLY A 16 -34.10 4.36 15.21
CA GLY A 16 -35.48 4.61 15.62
C GLY A 16 -36.52 4.00 14.69
N ARG A 17 -36.37 2.73 14.29
CA ARG A 17 -37.25 2.08 13.33
C ARG A 17 -38.40 1.37 14.05
N ARG A 18 -39.37 2.14 14.58
CA ARG A 18 -40.53 1.63 15.35
C ARG A 18 -41.83 1.45 14.56
N ARG A 19 -41.86 1.57 13.23
CA ARG A 19 -43.08 1.36 12.44
C ARG A 19 -42.79 0.59 11.14
N GLY A 20 -42.97 -0.74 11.18
CA GLY A 20 -42.93 -1.65 10.03
C GLY A 20 -41.76 -2.64 10.05
N GLY A 21 -42.01 -3.89 10.49
CA GLY A 21 -40.98 -4.94 10.56
C GLY A 21 -40.29 -5.25 9.22
N MET A 22 -41.03 -5.19 8.12
CA MET A 22 -40.50 -5.44 6.77
C MET A 22 -39.46 -4.41 6.33
N VAL A 23 -39.69 -3.12 6.61
CA VAL A 23 -38.74 -2.04 6.28
C VAL A 23 -37.46 -2.13 7.11
N SER A 24 -37.57 -2.58 8.36
CA SER A 24 -36.41 -2.82 9.24
C SER A 24 -35.55 -3.96 8.73
N LEU A 25 -36.16 -5.06 8.28
CA LEU A 25 -35.44 -6.20 7.74
C LEU A 25 -34.63 -5.82 6.48
N ILE A 26 -35.26 -5.14 5.52
CA ILE A 26 -34.59 -4.69 4.28
C ILE A 26 -33.41 -3.79 4.60
N SER A 27 -33.57 -2.86 5.55
CA SER A 27 -32.51 -1.92 5.92
C SER A 27 -31.30 -2.64 6.53
N VAL A 28 -31.52 -3.64 7.38
CA VAL A 28 -30.44 -4.42 8.00
C VAL A 28 -29.70 -5.25 6.95
N ILE A 29 -30.43 -5.98 6.11
CA ILE A 29 -29.83 -6.82 5.06
C ILE A 29 -29.05 -5.96 4.05
N SER A 30 -29.60 -4.82 3.64
CA SER A 30 -28.92 -3.89 2.72
C SER A 30 -27.62 -3.34 3.33
N THR A 31 -27.65 -2.93 4.60
CA THR A 31 -26.45 -2.43 5.29
C THR A 31 -25.37 -3.51 5.38
N ILE A 32 -25.74 -4.74 5.72
CA ILE A 32 -24.81 -5.88 5.78
C ILE A 32 -24.25 -6.19 4.38
N GLY A 33 -25.09 -6.21 3.34
CA GLY A 33 -24.66 -6.46 1.97
C GLY A 33 -23.65 -5.44 1.46
N ILE A 34 -23.88 -4.15 1.73
CA ILE A 34 -22.94 -3.07 1.37
C ILE A 34 -21.64 -3.23 2.15
N ALA A 35 -21.72 -3.48 3.46
CA ALA A 35 -20.53 -3.67 4.30
C ALA A 35 -19.67 -4.85 3.82
N LEU A 36 -20.29 -5.98 3.49
CA LEU A 36 -19.60 -7.14 2.95
C LEU A 36 -18.98 -6.85 1.58
N GLY A 37 -19.72 -6.20 0.67
CA GLY A 37 -19.20 -5.84 -0.66
C GLY A 37 -17.97 -4.94 -0.58
N VAL A 38 -18.02 -3.91 0.26
CA VAL A 38 -16.87 -3.02 0.50
C VAL A 38 -15.70 -3.76 1.13
N ALA A 39 -15.95 -4.65 2.09
CA ALA A 39 -14.90 -5.44 2.73
C ALA A 39 -14.15 -6.33 1.71
N VAL A 40 -14.88 -6.99 0.81
CA VAL A 40 -14.28 -7.83 -0.24
C VAL A 40 -13.40 -6.99 -1.18
N LEU A 41 -13.86 -5.81 -1.59
CA LEU A 41 -13.08 -4.92 -2.44
C LEU A 41 -11.79 -4.44 -1.75
N ILE A 42 -11.86 -4.05 -0.47
CA ILE A 42 -10.70 -3.63 0.31
C ILE A 42 -9.67 -4.76 0.41
N VAL A 43 -10.12 -5.98 0.74
CA VAL A 43 -9.23 -7.14 0.87
C VAL A 43 -8.58 -7.49 -0.46
N GLY A 44 -9.34 -7.49 -1.57
CA GLY A 44 -8.81 -7.78 -2.90
C GLY A 44 -7.72 -6.79 -3.33
N LEU A 45 -7.98 -5.49 -3.15
CA LEU A 45 -7.00 -4.44 -3.43
C LEU A 45 -5.78 -4.56 -2.51
N SER A 46 -5.98 -4.85 -1.22
CA SER A 46 -4.89 -5.04 -0.27
C SER A 46 -3.99 -6.21 -0.65
N ALA A 47 -4.57 -7.32 -1.12
CA ALA A 47 -3.82 -8.49 -1.56
C ALA A 47 -3.00 -8.18 -2.82
N MET A 48 -3.61 -7.52 -3.82
CA MET A 48 -2.92 -7.11 -5.04
C MET A 48 -1.76 -6.16 -4.74
N ASN A 49 -1.99 -5.12 -3.93
CA ASN A 49 -0.96 -4.15 -3.56
C ASN A 49 0.21 -4.81 -2.79
N GLY A 50 -0.10 -5.72 -1.86
CA GLY A 50 0.91 -6.47 -1.12
C GLY A 50 1.73 -7.40 -2.03
N PHE A 51 1.07 -8.04 -2.99
CA PHE A 51 1.73 -8.92 -3.96
C PHE A 51 2.61 -8.14 -4.95
N GLU A 52 2.14 -6.99 -5.45
CA GLU A 52 2.93 -6.11 -6.29
C GLU A 52 4.20 -5.64 -5.59
N ARG A 53 4.11 -5.31 -4.29
CA ARG A 53 5.28 -4.95 -3.47
C ARG A 53 6.28 -6.10 -3.36
N GLU A 54 5.80 -7.31 -3.11
CA GLU A 54 6.64 -8.49 -2.98
C GLU A 54 7.30 -8.87 -4.31
N LEU A 55 6.56 -8.80 -5.43
CA LEU A 55 7.09 -9.02 -6.76
C LEU A 55 8.15 -7.97 -7.13
N ASN A 56 7.87 -6.69 -6.93
CA ASN A 56 8.83 -5.62 -7.19
C ASN A 56 10.10 -5.81 -6.36
N ASN A 57 9.98 -6.16 -5.07
CA ASN A 57 11.13 -6.43 -4.23
C ASN A 57 11.93 -7.65 -4.71
N ARG A 58 11.28 -8.71 -5.21
CA ARG A 58 11.98 -9.92 -5.67
C ARG A 58 12.62 -9.76 -7.05
N ILE A 59 12.01 -8.99 -7.94
CA ILE A 59 12.45 -8.84 -9.35
C ILE A 59 13.41 -7.66 -9.52
N LEU A 60 13.18 -6.53 -8.84
CA LEU A 60 14.04 -5.33 -8.96
C LEU A 60 15.23 -5.33 -8.00
N ALA A 61 15.31 -6.26 -7.05
CA ALA A 61 16.46 -6.38 -6.14
C ALA A 61 17.76 -6.81 -6.83
N VAL A 62 17.70 -7.25 -8.09
CA VAL A 62 18.85 -7.85 -8.80
C VAL A 62 19.44 -6.93 -9.86
N VAL A 63 18.81 -5.77 -10.14
CA VAL A 63 19.31 -4.85 -11.18
C VAL A 63 20.11 -3.71 -10.54
N PRO A 64 21.42 -3.60 -10.81
CA PRO A 64 22.19 -2.44 -10.37
C PRO A 64 21.62 -1.18 -11.03
N HIS A 65 21.41 -0.12 -10.25
CA HIS A 65 20.87 1.14 -10.77
C HIS A 65 21.90 1.92 -11.63
N GLY A 66 23.16 1.46 -11.63
CA GLY A 66 24.22 1.98 -12.47
C GLY A 66 25.42 1.02 -12.46
N GLU A 67 26.11 0.93 -13.59
CA GLU A 67 27.32 0.12 -13.78
C GLU A 67 28.48 1.04 -14.14
N ILE A 68 29.67 0.71 -13.65
CA ILE A 68 30.90 1.44 -13.97
C ILE A 68 31.83 0.47 -14.69
N GLU A 69 32.16 0.80 -15.93
CA GLU A 69 33.09 0.01 -16.75
C GLU A 69 34.40 0.78 -16.97
N ALA A 70 35.51 0.06 -17.03
CA ALA A 70 36.80 0.64 -17.34
C ALA A 70 36.96 0.84 -18.85
N VAL A 71 37.36 2.04 -19.26
CA VAL A 71 37.63 2.37 -20.68
C VAL A 71 38.77 1.52 -21.26
N ASN A 72 39.80 1.21 -20.45
CA ASN A 72 40.92 0.34 -20.83
C ASN A 72 41.04 -0.80 -19.82
N GLN A 73 41.07 -2.04 -20.31
CA GLN A 73 41.26 -3.24 -19.48
C GLN A 73 42.74 -3.66 -19.44
N PRO A 74 43.23 -4.25 -18.33
CA PRO A 74 42.51 -4.61 -17.11
C PRO A 74 42.39 -3.46 -16.09
N TRP A 75 41.25 -3.38 -15.40
CA TRP A 75 41.06 -2.42 -14.32
C TRP A 75 41.74 -2.92 -13.03
N THR A 76 42.94 -2.43 -12.77
CA THR A 76 43.74 -2.84 -11.60
C THR A 76 43.34 -2.13 -10.30
N ASN A 77 42.82 -0.90 -10.37
CA ASN A 77 42.51 -0.06 -9.21
C ASN A 77 41.02 -0.07 -8.80
N TRP A 78 40.24 -1.11 -9.16
CA TRP A 78 38.80 -1.15 -8.87
C TRP A 78 38.48 -1.10 -7.37
N ARG A 79 39.32 -1.67 -6.51
CA ARG A 79 39.13 -1.66 -5.04
C ARG A 79 39.17 -0.26 -4.45
N GLU A 80 40.04 0.60 -4.96
CA GLU A 80 40.16 2.00 -4.50
C GLU A 80 38.98 2.84 -5.02
N ALA A 81 38.56 2.60 -6.25
CA ALA A 81 37.36 3.20 -6.82
C ALA A 81 36.11 2.81 -6.01
N LEU A 82 35.96 1.54 -5.64
CA LEU A 82 34.87 1.05 -4.81
C LEU A 82 34.79 1.79 -3.46
N ALA A 83 35.93 1.99 -2.80
CA ALA A 83 36.01 2.72 -1.53
C ALA A 83 35.67 4.22 -1.66
N LYS A 84 35.90 4.83 -2.84
CA LYS A 84 35.49 6.20 -3.14
C LYS A 84 34.00 6.28 -3.45
N VAL A 85 33.49 5.35 -4.26
CA VAL A 85 32.08 5.26 -4.66
C VAL A 85 31.19 5.04 -3.44
N GLN A 86 31.51 4.11 -2.54
CA GLN A 86 30.71 3.88 -1.32
C GLN A 86 30.58 5.10 -0.39
N LYS A 87 31.46 6.11 -0.51
CA LYS A 87 31.40 7.35 0.27
C LYS A 87 30.56 8.45 -0.37
N VAL A 88 30.09 8.27 -1.60
CA VAL A 88 29.27 9.26 -2.30
C VAL A 88 27.86 9.26 -1.70
N PRO A 89 27.31 10.43 -1.33
CA PRO A 89 25.97 10.52 -0.77
C PRO A 89 24.93 10.07 -1.81
N GLY A 90 24.02 9.17 -1.40
CA GLY A 90 22.98 8.61 -2.27
C GLY A 90 23.27 7.20 -2.80
N ILE A 91 24.47 6.66 -2.55
CA ILE A 91 24.79 5.27 -2.91
C ILE A 91 24.35 4.32 -1.80
N ALA A 92 23.42 3.41 -2.12
CA ALA A 92 22.89 2.44 -1.16
C ALA A 92 23.82 1.23 -0.95
N ALA A 93 24.41 0.72 -2.04
CA ALA A 93 25.38 -0.36 -2.02
C ALA A 93 26.21 -0.33 -3.31
N ALA A 94 27.46 -0.80 -3.26
CA ALA A 94 28.32 -0.98 -4.43
C ALA A 94 29.06 -2.32 -4.30
N ALA A 95 29.08 -3.10 -5.37
CA ALA A 95 29.75 -4.39 -5.49
C ALA A 95 30.61 -4.40 -6.78
N PRO A 96 31.70 -5.17 -6.81
CA PRO A 96 32.47 -5.39 -8.03
C PRO A 96 31.73 -6.23 -9.07
#